data_AF-A0A1B9MM70-F1
#
_entry.id   AF-A0A1B9MM70-F1
#
_cell.length_a   1.000
_cell.length_b   1.000
_cell.length_c   1.000
_cell.angle_alpha   90.00
_cell.angle_beta   90.00
_cell.angle_gamma   90.00
#
_symmetry.space_group_name_H-M   'P 1'
#
loop_
_entity.id
_entity.type
_entity.pdbx_description
1 polymer ?
#
loop_
_entity_poly.entity_id
_entity_poly.type
_entity_poly.pdbx_seq_one_letter_code
_entity_poly.pdbx_strand_id
1 'polypeptide(L)'
;MKKRITKRDFNKIISGLSPFFFSAEICAQLVAQTVKSIEGTPPSLSPQLEKNIEDLELFGLAVDNKNYYGNEVTQLPISSAYPLKSQIKIAPIKQPDTQQYVDVDGDELGYLTTQSPPQMIWYYTDTKNQMVEFTPAKSDTLCSLAEEGKLGPYKIKILGDLILTSKYGNPSTKQYPNNKVTQHPSKTYTISPDAGFCYAKPELQPDDAKGSAANQWDEKNGFLTQSNIDASRNFPTTAFYGAKFDLLLAKNGLAQNYIWKIIKGDRLVTISSNADTVAVMFNTEEAKNTKMAWDHIMKSDNGYTVIIQGKNKITGKTIEYSFTITKWFSGWDKNLIGQPRANRGSAEDIVSGCKNLDGNYRISHANEVSNAPKGKNAKFTREIGTLLGEWGDPNQNAYPNSWAAAPNQSNSYKRLWLYDEDEKEYCDLHTYNAVYHCRGEGESKNGICTAIK
;
A
#
# COMPACT_ATOMS: atom_id res chain seq x y z
N MET A 1 -62.54 55.90 25.99
CA MET A 1 -62.92 56.92 24.97
C MET A 1 -63.65 56.20 23.85
N LYS A 2 -64.99 56.31 23.71
CA LYS A 2 -65.70 57.29 22.83
C LYS A 2 -65.01 57.39 21.46
N LYS A 3 -65.54 57.03 20.29
CA LYS A 3 -66.88 57.08 19.64
C LYS A 3 -66.78 56.13 18.41
N ARG A 4 -67.71 55.26 18.03
CA ARG A 4 -69.09 55.41 17.48
C ARG A 4 -69.19 56.30 16.22
N ILE A 5 -70.01 55.82 15.26
CA ILE A 5 -70.78 56.55 14.20
C ILE A 5 -70.10 56.52 12.81
N THR A 6 -70.73 56.15 11.67
CA THR A 6 -72.08 55.69 11.24
C THR A 6 -71.98 55.20 9.78
N LYS A 7 -72.69 54.14 9.34
CA LYS A 7 -73.93 54.16 8.50
C LYS A 7 -73.96 55.29 7.46
N ARG A 8 -74.09 55.05 6.15
CA ARG A 8 -75.23 54.49 5.37
C ARG A 8 -74.90 54.79 3.88
N ASP A 9 -75.35 54.14 2.80
CA ASP A 9 -76.70 53.76 2.37
C ASP A 9 -76.65 53.03 1.01
N PHE A 10 -77.83 52.55 0.60
CA PHE A 10 -78.31 52.13 -0.74
C PHE A 10 -78.10 50.65 -1.12
N ASN A 11 -79.06 49.76 -0.87
CA ASN A 11 -80.37 49.52 -1.53
C ASN A 11 -80.30 48.90 -2.95
N LYS A 12 -81.01 47.75 -3.05
CA LYS A 12 -81.57 47.08 -4.25
C LYS A 12 -80.58 46.21 -5.07
N ILE A 13 -80.92 45.04 -5.62
CA ILE A 13 -82.14 44.22 -5.70
C ILE A 13 -81.72 42.78 -6.13
N ILE A 14 -82.26 41.77 -5.44
CA ILE A 14 -82.89 40.52 -5.92
C ILE A 14 -82.19 39.63 -6.97
N SER A 15 -81.82 38.42 -6.56
CA SER A 15 -82.44 37.11 -6.96
C SER A 15 -81.54 35.99 -6.40
N GLY A 16 -82.00 35.14 -5.48
CA GLY A 16 -82.97 34.04 -5.65
C GLY A 16 -82.17 32.76 -5.99
N LEU A 17 -82.21 31.61 -5.31
CA LEU A 17 -83.02 30.98 -4.27
C LEU A 17 -82.05 30.16 -3.36
N SER A 18 -82.18 30.13 -2.03
CA SER A 18 -82.78 29.04 -1.19
C SER A 18 -82.46 27.59 -1.57
N PRO A 19 -82.40 26.64 -0.61
CA PRO A 19 -81.76 26.66 0.72
C PRO A 19 -80.78 25.46 0.88
N PHE A 20 -79.59 25.67 1.47
CA PHE A 20 -78.74 24.52 1.82
C PHE A 20 -79.20 23.91 3.15
N PHE A 21 -79.83 22.74 3.04
CA PHE A 21 -80.03 21.80 4.14
C PHE A 21 -78.68 21.25 4.61
N PHE A 22 -78.59 21.00 5.92
CA PHE A 22 -77.49 20.32 6.61
C PHE A 22 -76.95 19.11 5.82
N SER A 23 -75.66 19.11 5.50
CA SER A 23 -74.91 17.90 5.18
C SER A 23 -73.87 17.68 6.27
N ALA A 24 -74.02 16.57 7.00
CA ALA A 24 -73.04 16.06 7.94
C ALA A 24 -71.64 16.10 7.30
N GLU A 25 -70.67 16.60 8.05
CA GLU A 25 -69.26 16.38 7.73
C GLU A 25 -69.04 14.87 7.70
N ILE A 26 -69.01 14.31 6.49
CA ILE A 26 -68.40 13.01 6.25
C ILE A 26 -66.91 13.26 6.45
N CYS A 27 -66.43 13.13 7.69
CA CYS A 27 -65.06 12.72 7.89
C CYS A 27 -64.91 11.36 7.21
N ALA A 28 -64.42 11.37 5.96
CA ALA A 28 -63.86 10.19 5.35
C ALA A 28 -62.63 9.83 6.21
N GLN A 29 -62.85 9.00 7.23
CA GLN A 29 -61.79 8.16 7.78
C GLN A 29 -61.37 7.23 6.64
N LEU A 30 -60.40 7.68 5.84
CA LEU A 30 -59.56 6.79 5.08
C LEU A 30 -58.81 5.94 6.11
N VAL A 31 -59.43 4.84 6.51
CA VAL A 31 -58.71 3.70 7.05
C VAL A 31 -57.91 3.18 5.88
N ALA A 32 -56.72 3.74 5.66
CA ALA A 32 -55.75 3.15 4.77
C ALA A 32 -55.46 1.76 5.35
N GLN A 33 -56.08 0.72 4.79
CA GLN A 33 -55.57 -0.62 4.95
C GLN A 33 -54.18 -0.59 4.35
N THR A 34 -53.15 -0.56 5.20
CA THR A 34 -51.79 -0.81 4.75
C THR A 34 -51.78 -2.22 4.19
N VAL A 35 -51.83 -2.34 2.86
CA VAL A 35 -51.74 -3.62 2.19
C VAL A 35 -50.39 -4.22 2.60
N LYS A 36 -50.40 -5.43 3.17
CA LYS A 36 -49.16 -6.10 3.61
C LYS A 36 -48.24 -6.45 2.44
N SER A 37 -48.77 -6.42 1.21
CA SER A 37 -48.06 -6.66 -0.04
C SER A 37 -48.47 -5.65 -1.12
N ILE A 38 -47.57 -5.35 -2.04
CA ILE A 38 -47.82 -4.53 -3.24
C ILE A 38 -47.92 -5.50 -4.44
N GLU A 39 -49.12 -5.70 -4.97
CA GLU A 39 -49.31 -6.53 -6.17
C GLU A 39 -48.87 -5.75 -7.41
N GLY A 40 -48.00 -6.34 -8.23
CA GLY A 40 -47.48 -5.62 -9.38
C GLY A 40 -46.40 -6.35 -10.17
N THR A 41 -45.43 -5.58 -10.64
CA THR A 41 -44.29 -6.04 -11.41
C THR A 41 -43.16 -6.52 -10.48
N PRO A 42 -42.34 -7.49 -10.92
CA PRO A 42 -41.16 -7.85 -10.16
C PRO A 42 -40.16 -6.69 -10.08
N PRO A 43 -39.40 -6.56 -8.96
CA PRO A 43 -38.34 -5.57 -8.85
C PRO A 43 -37.30 -5.75 -9.96
N SER A 44 -36.62 -4.68 -10.35
CA SER A 44 -35.60 -4.74 -11.40
C SER A 44 -34.38 -3.89 -11.07
N LEU A 45 -33.23 -4.32 -11.59
CA LEU A 45 -32.10 -3.42 -11.76
C LEU A 45 -32.43 -2.39 -12.84
N SER A 46 -31.81 -1.21 -12.77
CA SER A 46 -32.03 -0.17 -13.76
C SER A 46 -31.70 -0.67 -15.17
N PRO A 47 -32.38 -0.17 -16.22
CA PRO A 47 -32.13 -0.59 -17.59
C PRO A 47 -30.65 -0.47 -18.02
N GLN A 48 -29.93 0.51 -17.47
CA GLN A 48 -28.51 0.70 -17.71
C GLN A 48 -27.66 -0.43 -17.11
N LEU A 49 -27.99 -0.91 -15.91
CA LEU A 49 -27.32 -2.07 -15.31
C LEU A 49 -27.70 -3.37 -16.02
N GLU A 50 -28.97 -3.59 -16.33
CA GLU A 50 -29.42 -4.79 -17.06
C GLU A 50 -28.76 -4.90 -18.45
N LYS A 51 -28.57 -3.77 -19.14
CA LYS A 51 -27.87 -3.73 -20.43
C LYS A 51 -26.38 -4.06 -20.31
N ASN A 52 -25.75 -3.76 -19.18
CA ASN A 52 -24.32 -3.97 -18.92
C ASN A 52 -24.11 -4.98 -17.79
N ILE A 53 -24.94 -6.03 -17.73
CA ILE A 53 -24.95 -6.99 -16.62
C ILE A 53 -23.62 -7.73 -16.46
N GLU A 54 -22.86 -7.87 -17.56
CA GLU A 54 -21.51 -8.48 -17.58
C GLU A 54 -20.39 -7.52 -17.11
N ASP A 55 -20.73 -6.25 -16.84
CA ASP A 55 -19.84 -5.21 -16.31
C ASP A 55 -20.42 -4.56 -15.03
N LEU A 56 -21.02 -5.37 -14.17
CA LEU A 56 -21.77 -4.94 -12.99
C LEU A 56 -20.86 -4.46 -11.86
N GLU A 57 -20.86 -3.14 -11.60
CA GLU A 57 -20.06 -2.50 -10.54
C GLU A 57 -20.49 -2.83 -9.10
N LEU A 58 -21.52 -3.66 -8.93
CA LEU A 58 -21.95 -4.16 -7.63
C LEU A 58 -21.11 -5.36 -7.14
N PHE A 59 -20.43 -6.06 -8.05
CA PHE A 59 -19.37 -6.99 -7.66
C PHE A 59 -18.13 -6.23 -7.24
N GLY A 60 -17.39 -6.77 -6.27
CA GLY A 60 -16.20 -6.13 -5.74
C GLY A 60 -15.18 -7.12 -5.21
N LEU A 61 -14.00 -6.61 -4.89
CA LEU A 61 -12.91 -7.37 -4.29
C LEU A 61 -12.69 -6.91 -2.85
N ALA A 62 -12.29 -7.84 -1.99
CA ALA A 62 -11.92 -7.56 -0.62
C ALA A 62 -10.42 -7.83 -0.41
N VAL A 63 -9.71 -6.85 0.14
CA VAL A 63 -8.29 -6.92 0.54
C VAL A 63 -8.16 -6.31 1.92
N ASP A 64 -7.44 -6.96 2.84
CA ASP A 64 -7.25 -6.52 4.22
C ASP A 64 -8.57 -6.13 4.94
N ASN A 65 -9.63 -6.91 4.70
CA ASN A 65 -11.00 -6.70 5.22
C ASN A 65 -11.68 -5.40 4.76
N LYS A 66 -11.14 -4.71 3.75
CA LYS A 66 -11.79 -3.58 3.08
C LYS A 66 -12.33 -4.03 1.72
N ASN A 67 -13.55 -3.62 1.41
CA ASN A 67 -14.21 -3.90 0.14
C ASN A 67 -13.97 -2.76 -0.86
N TYR A 68 -13.75 -3.11 -2.12
CA TYR A 68 -13.46 -2.20 -3.22
C TYR A 68 -14.39 -2.52 -4.38
N TYR A 69 -15.09 -1.50 -4.89
CA TYR A 69 -16.06 -1.63 -5.97
C TYR A 69 -15.74 -0.67 -7.12
N GLY A 70 -16.15 -1.03 -8.34
CA GLY A 70 -15.91 -0.21 -9.53
C GLY A 70 -14.44 0.24 -9.66
N ASN A 71 -14.22 1.55 -9.79
CA ASN A 71 -12.89 2.13 -9.99
C ASN A 71 -11.96 2.05 -8.77
N GLU A 72 -12.50 1.81 -7.56
CA GLU A 72 -11.69 1.69 -6.33
C GLU A 72 -10.72 0.51 -6.41
N VAL A 73 -11.03 -0.52 -7.21
CA VAL A 73 -10.17 -1.70 -7.42
C VAL A 73 -8.83 -1.34 -8.06
N THR A 74 -8.70 -0.17 -8.69
CA THR A 74 -7.40 0.29 -9.21
C THR A 74 -6.40 0.69 -8.10
N GLN A 75 -6.88 0.83 -6.85
CA GLN A 75 -6.09 1.23 -5.69
C GLN A 75 -5.92 0.08 -4.67
N LEU A 76 -6.04 -1.18 -5.11
CA LEU A 76 -5.88 -2.31 -4.22
C LEU A 76 -4.47 -2.34 -3.59
N PRO A 77 -4.36 -2.43 -2.25
CA PRO A 77 -3.09 -2.50 -1.53
C PRO A 77 -2.46 -3.90 -1.61
N ILE A 78 -2.31 -4.44 -2.81
CA ILE A 78 -1.77 -5.78 -3.03
C ILE A 78 -0.26 -5.72 -3.24
N SER A 79 0.46 -6.62 -2.59
CA SER A 79 1.86 -6.83 -2.90
C SER A 79 2.02 -7.89 -3.99
N SER A 80 2.92 -7.60 -4.94
CA SER A 80 3.36 -8.51 -5.99
C SER A 80 4.07 -9.76 -5.46
N ALA A 81 4.68 -9.67 -4.27
CA ALA A 81 5.56 -10.68 -3.71
C ALA A 81 4.87 -11.65 -2.74
N TYR A 82 3.58 -11.46 -2.43
CA TYR A 82 2.81 -12.31 -1.52
C TYR A 82 1.74 -13.13 -2.24
N PRO A 83 1.28 -14.27 -1.67
CA PRO A 83 0.32 -15.13 -2.32
C PRO A 83 -1.01 -14.43 -2.64
N LEU A 84 -1.49 -14.59 -3.87
CA LEU A 84 -2.71 -13.94 -4.34
C LEU A 84 -3.94 -14.38 -3.54
N LYS A 85 -4.02 -15.67 -3.23
CA LYS A 85 -5.14 -16.28 -2.50
C LYS A 85 -5.24 -15.83 -1.03
N SER A 86 -4.15 -15.37 -0.43
CA SER A 86 -4.20 -14.81 0.93
C SER A 86 -4.58 -13.33 0.94
N GLN A 87 -4.33 -12.62 -0.17
CA GLN A 87 -4.54 -11.18 -0.27
C GLN A 87 -5.94 -10.80 -0.77
N ILE A 88 -6.46 -11.51 -1.78
CA ILE A 88 -7.66 -11.10 -2.51
C ILE A 88 -8.80 -12.10 -2.30
N LYS A 89 -9.97 -11.59 -1.92
CA LYS A 89 -11.23 -12.34 -1.81
C LYS A 89 -12.34 -11.64 -2.60
N ILE A 90 -13.44 -12.33 -2.85
CA ILE A 90 -14.65 -11.69 -3.38
C ILE A 90 -15.29 -10.89 -2.24
N ALA A 91 -15.59 -9.61 -2.48
CA ALA A 91 -16.36 -8.82 -1.53
C ALA A 91 -17.84 -9.22 -1.55
N PRO A 92 -18.58 -9.00 -0.45
CA PRO A 92 -20.04 -9.08 -0.49
C PRO A 92 -20.60 -8.19 -1.61
N ILE A 93 -21.67 -8.63 -2.28
CA ILE A 93 -22.30 -7.83 -3.33
C ILE A 93 -22.82 -6.50 -2.78
N LYS A 94 -22.48 -5.39 -3.45
CA LYS A 94 -22.95 -4.06 -3.06
C LYS A 94 -24.46 -3.96 -3.29
N GLN A 95 -25.19 -3.42 -2.32
CA GLN A 95 -26.61 -3.16 -2.49
C GLN A 95 -26.81 -2.00 -3.49
N PRO A 96 -27.76 -2.13 -4.44
CA PRO A 96 -28.04 -1.07 -5.39
C PRO A 96 -28.60 0.16 -4.67
N ASP A 97 -28.24 1.35 -5.14
CA ASP A 97 -28.85 2.59 -4.66
C ASP A 97 -30.21 2.88 -5.35
N THR A 98 -30.81 4.04 -5.03
CA THR A 98 -32.12 4.47 -5.56
C THR A 98 -32.13 4.74 -7.07
N GLN A 99 -30.98 4.86 -7.72
CA GLN A 99 -30.87 5.00 -9.18
C GLN A 99 -30.63 3.65 -9.88
N GLN A 100 -30.14 2.67 -9.12
CA GLN A 100 -29.78 1.34 -9.61
C GLN A 100 -30.90 0.31 -9.39
N TYR A 101 -31.76 0.52 -8.42
CA TYR A 101 -32.97 -0.25 -8.15
C TYR A 101 -34.20 0.44 -8.76
N VAL A 102 -35.05 -0.33 -9.43
CA VAL A 102 -36.28 0.15 -10.06
C VAL A 102 -37.43 -0.79 -9.76
N ASP A 103 -38.48 -0.23 -9.18
CA ASP A 103 -39.78 -0.85 -8.98
C ASP A 103 -40.85 0.13 -9.49
N VAL A 104 -41.65 -0.29 -10.48
CA VAL A 104 -42.63 0.64 -11.09
C VAL A 104 -43.86 0.85 -10.23
N ASP A 105 -44.06 -0.01 -9.22
CA ASP A 105 -45.18 0.06 -8.28
C ASP A 105 -44.81 0.85 -7.01
N GLY A 106 -43.54 1.29 -6.93
CA GLY A 106 -43.02 2.15 -5.86
C GLY A 106 -42.57 1.40 -4.61
N ASP A 107 -42.28 0.09 -4.72
CA ASP A 107 -41.77 -0.69 -3.59
C ASP A 107 -40.32 -0.33 -3.24
N GLU A 108 -39.93 -0.61 -1.99
CA GLU A 108 -38.57 -0.44 -1.48
C GLU A 108 -37.69 -1.65 -1.81
N LEU A 109 -36.39 -1.41 -2.02
CA LEU A 109 -35.39 -2.46 -2.08
C LEU A 109 -35.39 -3.26 -0.77
N GLY A 110 -35.57 -4.58 -0.88
CA GLY A 110 -35.31 -5.51 0.21
C GLY A 110 -33.81 -5.83 0.30
N TYR A 111 -33.28 -6.53 -0.71
CA TYR A 111 -31.85 -6.80 -0.84
C TYR A 111 -31.50 -7.36 -2.23
N LEU A 112 -30.23 -7.25 -2.58
CA LEU A 112 -29.58 -7.98 -3.66
C LEU A 112 -28.63 -9.02 -3.07
N THR A 113 -28.72 -10.26 -3.55
CA THR A 113 -27.81 -11.35 -3.16
C THR A 113 -27.43 -12.21 -4.36
N THR A 114 -26.44 -13.08 -4.19
CA THR A 114 -26.10 -14.12 -5.17
C THR A 114 -26.87 -15.40 -4.88
N GLN A 115 -27.26 -16.15 -5.93
CA GLN A 115 -27.96 -17.43 -5.83
C GLN A 115 -27.06 -18.52 -5.23
N SER A 116 -25.78 -18.47 -5.54
CA SER A 116 -24.72 -19.32 -5.04
C SER A 116 -23.47 -18.48 -4.76
N PRO A 117 -22.44 -19.00 -4.06
CA PRO A 117 -21.19 -18.27 -3.90
C PRO A 117 -20.62 -17.87 -5.27
N PRO A 118 -20.34 -16.57 -5.50
CA PRO A 118 -19.81 -16.12 -6.78
C PRO A 118 -18.44 -16.76 -7.05
N GLN A 119 -18.14 -16.94 -8.33
CA GLN A 119 -16.88 -17.51 -8.79
C GLN A 119 -15.86 -16.40 -9.07
N MET A 120 -14.60 -16.66 -8.70
CA MET A 120 -13.45 -15.81 -9.03
C MET A 120 -12.58 -16.51 -10.06
N ILE A 121 -12.50 -15.93 -11.25
CA ILE A 121 -11.72 -16.47 -12.37
C ILE A 121 -10.54 -15.54 -12.64
N TRP A 122 -9.33 -16.10 -12.74
CA TRP A 122 -8.10 -15.33 -12.92
C TRP A 122 -7.60 -15.40 -14.35
N TYR A 123 -7.07 -14.30 -14.84
CA TYR A 123 -6.46 -14.21 -16.16
C TYR A 123 -5.11 -13.53 -16.11
N TYR A 124 -4.18 -14.03 -16.92
CA TYR A 124 -2.99 -13.30 -17.34
C TYR A 124 -3.09 -13.00 -18.84
N THR A 125 -2.17 -12.20 -19.37
CA THR A 125 -2.14 -11.88 -20.80
C THR A 125 -0.93 -12.56 -21.43
N ASP A 126 -1.15 -13.40 -22.44
CA ASP A 126 -0.07 -14.09 -23.12
C ASP A 126 0.71 -13.17 -24.07
N THR A 127 1.77 -13.69 -24.69
CA THR A 127 2.61 -12.96 -25.64
C THR A 127 1.87 -12.55 -26.93
N LYS A 128 0.69 -13.12 -27.19
CA LYS A 128 -0.20 -12.77 -28.31
C LYS A 128 -1.30 -11.78 -27.89
N ASN A 129 -1.19 -11.22 -26.68
CA ASN A 129 -2.16 -10.29 -26.10
C ASN A 129 -3.56 -10.92 -25.88
N GLN A 130 -3.62 -12.23 -25.67
CA GLN A 130 -4.86 -12.97 -25.37
C GLN A 130 -5.00 -13.18 -23.87
N MET A 131 -6.23 -13.10 -23.37
CA MET A 131 -6.54 -13.43 -21.97
C MET A 131 -6.54 -14.94 -21.79
N VAL A 132 -5.68 -15.44 -20.91
CA VAL A 132 -5.57 -16.87 -20.61
C VAL A 132 -6.01 -17.09 -19.18
N GLU A 133 -7.02 -17.94 -19.01
CA GLU A 133 -7.54 -18.32 -17.71
C GLU A 133 -6.55 -19.21 -16.96
N PHE A 134 -6.43 -18.99 -15.64
CA PHE A 134 -5.67 -19.88 -14.76
C PHE A 134 -6.28 -19.93 -13.36
N THR A 135 -5.87 -20.92 -12.57
CA THR A 135 -6.22 -21.02 -11.15
C THR A 135 -4.94 -20.84 -10.32
N PRO A 136 -4.80 -19.77 -9.52
CA PRO A 136 -3.63 -19.58 -8.69
C PRO A 136 -3.44 -20.73 -7.69
N ALA A 137 -2.22 -21.23 -7.55
CA ALA A 137 -1.85 -22.12 -6.45
C ALA A 137 -1.84 -21.35 -5.11
N LYS A 138 -1.71 -22.08 -3.99
CA LYS A 138 -1.66 -21.44 -2.65
C LYS A 138 -0.45 -20.53 -2.46
N SER A 139 0.64 -20.79 -3.18
CA SER A 139 1.90 -20.06 -3.13
C SER A 139 2.07 -19.04 -4.24
N ASP A 140 1.16 -18.99 -5.23
CA ASP A 140 1.35 -18.13 -6.40
C ASP A 140 1.26 -16.66 -6.03
N THR A 141 2.29 -15.91 -6.42
CA THR A 141 2.40 -14.46 -6.30
C THR A 141 2.44 -13.85 -7.71
N LEU A 142 2.27 -12.53 -7.86
CA LEU A 142 2.45 -11.92 -9.19
C LEU A 142 3.89 -12.13 -9.71
N CYS A 143 4.86 -12.15 -8.79
CA CYS A 143 6.26 -12.38 -9.10
C CYS A 143 6.54 -13.80 -9.59
N SER A 144 6.04 -14.83 -8.89
CA SER A 144 6.26 -16.23 -9.31
C SER A 144 5.56 -16.53 -10.64
N LEU A 145 4.36 -15.97 -10.86
CA LEU A 145 3.66 -16.11 -12.14
C LEU A 145 4.43 -15.47 -13.29
N ALA A 146 5.00 -14.28 -13.09
CA ALA A 146 5.82 -13.63 -14.10
C ALA A 146 7.15 -14.36 -14.37
N GLU A 147 7.77 -14.94 -13.33
CA GLU A 147 8.93 -15.84 -13.48
C GLU A 147 8.63 -17.03 -14.40
N GLU A 148 7.42 -17.60 -14.28
CA GLU A 148 6.90 -18.69 -15.14
C GLU A 148 6.47 -18.22 -16.54
N GLY A 149 6.58 -16.93 -16.86
CA GLY A 149 6.18 -16.36 -18.15
C GLY A 149 4.69 -16.04 -18.28
N LYS A 150 3.91 -16.12 -17.20
CA LYS A 150 2.50 -15.68 -17.15
C LYS A 150 2.46 -14.17 -16.87
N LEU A 151 2.81 -13.38 -17.87
CA LEU A 151 2.99 -11.94 -17.72
C LEU A 151 1.65 -11.18 -17.59
N GLY A 152 1.72 -9.99 -16.99
CA GLY A 152 0.59 -9.08 -16.88
C GLY A 152 0.16 -8.48 -18.24
N PRO A 153 -0.99 -7.80 -18.29
CA PRO A 153 -1.85 -7.46 -17.16
C PRO A 153 -2.58 -8.66 -16.56
N TYR A 154 -2.68 -8.66 -15.24
CA TYR A 154 -3.41 -9.64 -14.45
C TYR A 154 -4.83 -9.15 -14.20
N LYS A 155 -5.81 -10.01 -14.44
CA LYS A 155 -7.23 -9.68 -14.30
C LYS A 155 -7.98 -10.71 -13.48
N ILE A 156 -9.05 -10.27 -12.85
CA ILE A 156 -10.01 -11.11 -12.14
C ILE A 156 -11.41 -10.86 -12.72
N LYS A 157 -12.11 -11.93 -13.11
CA LYS A 157 -13.55 -11.89 -13.38
C LYS A 157 -14.30 -12.47 -12.18
N ILE A 158 -15.27 -11.70 -11.68
CA ILE A 158 -16.25 -12.18 -10.71
C ILE A 158 -17.52 -12.50 -11.49
N LEU A 159 -18.06 -13.70 -11.29
CA LEU A 159 -19.26 -14.20 -11.96
C LEU A 159 -20.24 -14.75 -10.91
N GLY A 160 -21.50 -14.36 -10.96
CA GLY A 160 -22.49 -14.91 -10.05
C GLY A 160 -23.92 -14.53 -10.41
N ASP A 161 -24.80 -15.52 -10.39
CA ASP A 161 -26.23 -15.31 -10.62
C ASP A 161 -26.85 -14.60 -9.42
N LEU A 162 -27.82 -13.72 -9.69
CA LEU A 162 -28.35 -12.80 -8.70
C LEU A 162 -29.81 -13.08 -8.37
N ILE A 163 -30.21 -12.69 -7.17
CA ILE A 163 -31.59 -12.55 -6.72
C ILE A 163 -31.76 -11.13 -6.19
N LEU A 164 -32.57 -10.34 -6.88
CA LEU A 164 -33.03 -9.05 -6.41
C LEU A 164 -34.39 -9.24 -5.72
N THR A 165 -34.52 -8.72 -4.52
CA THR A 165 -35.71 -8.87 -3.67
C THR A 165 -36.23 -7.49 -3.28
N SER A 166 -37.53 -7.28 -3.46
CA SER A 166 -38.26 -6.13 -2.96
C SER A 166 -38.85 -6.43 -1.58
N LYS A 167 -39.21 -5.39 -0.82
CA LYS A 167 -39.58 -5.55 0.59
C LYS A 167 -41.03 -5.99 0.77
N TYR A 168 -41.94 -5.53 -0.09
CA TYR A 168 -43.38 -5.76 0.05
C TYR A 168 -44.04 -6.30 -1.23
N GLY A 169 -43.33 -6.34 -2.35
CA GLY A 169 -43.86 -6.67 -3.67
C GLY A 169 -44.34 -8.12 -3.78
N ASN A 170 -45.33 -8.35 -4.63
CA ASN A 170 -45.75 -9.67 -5.08
C ASN A 170 -45.89 -9.64 -6.62
N PRO A 171 -44.99 -10.29 -7.37
CA PRO A 171 -43.87 -11.11 -6.91
C PRO A 171 -42.72 -10.28 -6.28
N SER A 172 -42.16 -10.77 -5.17
CA SER A 172 -41.11 -10.05 -4.42
C SER A 172 -39.70 -10.19 -5.00
N THR A 173 -39.49 -11.04 -6.01
CA THR A 173 -38.14 -11.38 -6.46
C THR A 173 -37.97 -11.39 -7.97
N LYS A 174 -36.78 -11.00 -8.43
CA LYS A 174 -36.31 -11.19 -9.81
C LYS A 174 -34.92 -11.81 -9.81
N GLN A 175 -34.74 -12.81 -10.66
CA GLN A 175 -33.45 -13.51 -10.81
C GLN A 175 -32.70 -13.00 -12.04
N TYR A 176 -31.38 -13.11 -12.01
CA TYR A 176 -30.50 -12.86 -13.16
C TYR A 176 -29.49 -14.01 -13.30
N PRO A 177 -29.29 -14.58 -14.51
CA PRO A 177 -29.99 -14.24 -15.76
C PRO A 177 -31.50 -14.60 -15.72
N ASN A 178 -32.26 -14.03 -16.66
CA ASN A 178 -33.68 -14.30 -16.88
C ASN A 178 -34.02 -14.26 -18.38
N ASN A 179 -35.31 -14.33 -18.72
CA ASN A 179 -35.78 -14.33 -20.10
C ASN A 179 -35.47 -13.05 -20.90
N LYS A 180 -35.25 -11.91 -20.24
CA LYS A 180 -34.89 -10.64 -20.89
C LYS A 180 -33.39 -10.36 -20.83
N VAL A 181 -32.76 -10.66 -19.70
CA VAL A 181 -31.32 -10.50 -19.46
C VAL A 181 -30.70 -11.88 -19.43
N THR A 182 -30.31 -12.37 -20.60
CA THR A 182 -29.82 -13.75 -20.75
C THR A 182 -28.35 -13.93 -20.36
N GLN A 183 -27.58 -12.85 -20.30
CA GLN A 183 -26.19 -12.89 -19.89
C GLN A 183 -26.06 -13.02 -18.37
N HIS A 184 -25.05 -13.78 -17.95
CA HIS A 184 -24.75 -13.97 -16.53
C HIS A 184 -24.11 -12.71 -15.94
N PRO A 185 -24.55 -12.26 -14.75
CA PRO A 185 -23.94 -11.10 -14.12
C PRO A 185 -22.47 -11.30 -13.81
N SER A 186 -21.63 -10.34 -14.23
CA SER A 186 -20.19 -10.42 -14.00
C SER A 186 -19.52 -9.05 -13.91
N LYS A 187 -18.25 -9.04 -13.49
CA LYS A 187 -17.37 -7.87 -13.58
C LYS A 187 -15.93 -8.32 -13.77
N THR A 188 -15.20 -7.70 -14.69
CA THR A 188 -13.77 -7.97 -14.89
C THR A 188 -12.92 -6.78 -14.45
N TYR A 189 -12.00 -7.03 -13.54
CA TYR A 189 -11.05 -6.04 -13.01
C TYR A 189 -9.64 -6.33 -13.51
N THR A 190 -8.89 -5.28 -13.83
CA THR A 190 -7.43 -5.37 -13.93
C THR A 190 -6.84 -5.07 -12.55
N ILE A 191 -6.24 -6.06 -11.92
CA ILE A 191 -5.67 -5.91 -10.56
C ILE A 191 -4.23 -5.40 -10.59
N SER A 192 -3.48 -5.69 -11.66
CA SER A 192 -2.14 -5.15 -11.85
C SER A 192 -1.76 -5.10 -13.33
N PRO A 193 -1.17 -4.00 -13.82
CA PRO A 193 -0.73 -3.91 -15.21
C PRO A 193 0.46 -4.83 -15.55
N ASP A 194 1.29 -5.16 -14.55
CA ASP A 194 2.48 -6.02 -14.61
C ASP A 194 2.75 -6.60 -13.20
N ALA A 195 3.70 -7.52 -13.04
CA ALA A 195 4.14 -7.99 -11.72
C ALA A 195 4.87 -6.89 -10.94
N GLY A 196 5.43 -5.90 -11.64
CA GLY A 196 6.14 -4.78 -11.03
C GLY A 196 7.46 -5.22 -10.41
N PHE A 197 7.81 -4.58 -9.29
CA PHE A 197 9.01 -4.92 -8.53
C PHE A 197 8.73 -6.05 -7.55
N CYS A 198 9.61 -7.03 -7.55
CA CYS A 198 9.48 -8.23 -6.71
C CYS A 198 10.36 -8.13 -5.48
N TYR A 199 11.58 -7.64 -5.66
CA TYR A 199 12.58 -7.57 -4.62
C TYR A 199 13.33 -6.25 -4.64
N ALA A 200 13.79 -5.83 -3.47
CA ALA A 200 14.81 -4.82 -3.30
C ALA A 200 16.03 -5.46 -2.62
N LYS A 201 17.15 -5.48 -3.34
CA LYS A 201 18.35 -6.25 -2.97
C LYS A 201 19.44 -5.34 -2.40
N PRO A 202 19.62 -5.29 -1.07
CA PRO A 202 20.80 -4.72 -0.44
C PRO A 202 21.96 -5.74 -0.43
N GLU A 203 22.96 -5.52 0.41
CA GLU A 203 23.98 -6.52 0.74
C GLU A 203 23.34 -7.70 1.47
N LEU A 204 23.60 -8.91 0.96
CA LEU A 204 23.07 -10.16 1.49
C LEU A 204 23.96 -10.74 2.60
N GLN A 205 25.22 -10.30 2.69
CA GLN A 205 26.08 -10.60 3.83
C GLN A 205 25.69 -9.80 5.07
N PRO A 206 25.87 -10.34 6.28
CA PRO A 206 26.43 -11.65 6.56
C PRO A 206 25.39 -12.78 6.37
N ASP A 207 25.83 -13.95 5.90
CA ASP A 207 24.97 -15.17 5.79
C ASP A 207 24.37 -15.60 7.14
N ASP A 208 25.01 -15.18 8.23
CA ASP A 208 24.57 -15.41 9.60
C ASP A 208 23.27 -14.67 9.95
N ALA A 209 22.94 -13.58 9.24
CA ALA A 209 21.71 -12.82 9.43
C ALA A 209 20.58 -13.43 8.61
N LYS A 210 19.75 -14.24 9.27
CA LYS A 210 18.61 -14.95 8.64
C LYS A 210 17.37 -14.06 8.50
N GLY A 211 16.41 -14.50 7.68
CA GLY A 211 15.07 -13.89 7.64
C GLY A 211 14.37 -13.93 9.00
N SER A 212 13.62 -12.87 9.31
CA SER A 212 12.81 -12.79 10.53
C SER A 212 11.44 -13.45 10.38
N ALA A 213 10.68 -13.55 11.47
CA ALA A 213 9.31 -14.06 11.46
C ALA A 213 8.33 -13.18 10.68
N ALA A 214 8.72 -11.94 10.34
CA ALA A 214 7.91 -11.03 9.54
C ALA A 214 7.79 -11.49 8.07
N ASN A 215 8.62 -12.46 7.64
CA ASN A 215 8.60 -13.02 6.28
C ASN A 215 8.67 -11.94 5.18
N GLN A 216 9.62 -11.03 5.33
CA GLN A 216 9.87 -9.89 4.43
C GLN A 216 11.12 -10.09 3.56
N TRP A 217 11.83 -11.21 3.74
CA TRP A 217 13.17 -11.43 3.20
C TRP A 217 13.24 -12.74 2.42
N ASP A 218 13.79 -12.66 1.22
CA ASP A 218 14.26 -13.79 0.43
C ASP A 218 15.80 -13.85 0.47
N GLU A 219 16.35 -15.01 0.80
CA GLU A 219 17.79 -15.18 1.03
C GLU A 219 18.65 -14.89 -0.22
N LYS A 220 18.08 -14.99 -1.43
CA LYS A 220 18.82 -14.81 -2.69
C LYS A 220 18.63 -13.40 -3.28
N ASN A 221 17.46 -12.82 -3.05
CA ASN A 221 17.00 -11.62 -3.73
C ASN A 221 16.80 -10.41 -2.81
N GLY A 222 16.76 -10.60 -1.49
CA GLY A 222 16.63 -9.52 -0.52
C GLY A 222 15.20 -9.27 -0.09
N PHE A 223 14.82 -8.00 0.14
CA PHE A 223 13.51 -7.66 0.68
C PHE A 223 12.40 -7.82 -0.35
N LEU A 224 11.33 -8.53 0.03
CA LEU A 224 10.08 -8.61 -0.72
C LEU A 224 9.41 -7.23 -0.73
N THR A 225 8.82 -6.82 -1.85
CA THR A 225 7.95 -5.64 -1.88
C THR A 225 6.79 -5.85 -0.89
N GLN A 226 6.58 -4.93 0.06
CA GLN A 226 5.57 -5.07 1.10
C GLN A 226 4.23 -4.45 0.72
N SER A 227 4.26 -3.38 -0.08
CA SER A 227 3.07 -2.70 -0.58
C SER A 227 3.34 -2.00 -1.91
N ASN A 228 2.33 -1.93 -2.77
CA ASN A 228 2.34 -1.15 -4.01
C ASN A 228 1.78 0.28 -3.84
N ILE A 229 1.12 0.59 -2.71
CA ILE A 229 0.50 1.90 -2.46
C ILE A 229 1.03 2.61 -1.21
N ASP A 230 1.60 1.89 -0.26
CA ASP A 230 2.09 2.43 1.00
C ASP A 230 3.62 2.39 1.06
N ALA A 231 4.23 3.54 0.79
CA ALA A 231 5.67 3.71 0.81
C ALA A 231 6.30 3.52 2.20
N SER A 232 5.54 3.58 3.30
CA SER A 232 6.09 3.41 4.65
C SER A 232 6.39 1.96 5.00
N ARG A 233 5.80 1.02 4.25
CA ARG A 233 5.95 -0.42 4.49
C ARG A 233 7.13 -1.04 3.75
N ASN A 234 7.62 -0.39 2.70
CA ASN A 234 8.67 -0.95 1.86
C ASN A 234 10.07 -0.62 2.40
N PHE A 235 10.99 -1.55 2.17
CA PHE A 235 12.42 -1.29 2.32
C PHE A 235 12.86 -0.18 1.34
N PRO A 236 13.83 0.67 1.70
CA PRO A 236 14.34 0.87 3.05
C PRO A 236 13.54 1.90 3.86
N THR A 237 13.60 1.80 5.19
CA THR A 237 13.16 2.84 6.13
C THR A 237 14.31 3.57 6.81
N THR A 238 15.52 3.02 6.71
CA THR A 238 16.78 3.59 7.17
C THR A 238 17.67 3.90 5.97
N ALA A 239 18.54 4.91 6.04
CA ALA A 239 19.53 5.14 4.99
C ALA A 239 20.78 5.86 5.52
N PHE A 240 21.82 5.88 4.70
CA PHE A 240 23.07 6.58 4.93
C PHE A 240 23.72 6.95 3.58
N TYR A 241 24.67 7.87 3.60
CA TYR A 241 25.43 8.22 2.40
C TYR A 241 26.25 7.02 1.89
N GLY A 242 26.11 6.73 0.59
CA GLY A 242 26.72 5.56 -0.07
C GLY A 242 25.85 4.30 -0.03
N ALA A 243 24.73 4.30 0.71
CA ALA A 243 23.79 3.18 0.70
C ALA A 243 23.26 2.92 -0.72
N LYS A 244 23.16 1.64 -1.08
CA LYS A 244 22.79 1.19 -2.42
C LYS A 244 21.95 -0.07 -2.37
N PHE A 245 20.94 -0.17 -3.23
CA PHE A 245 20.25 -1.44 -3.44
C PHE A 245 19.79 -1.57 -4.89
N ASP A 246 19.61 -2.80 -5.33
CA ASP A 246 19.11 -3.10 -6.67
C ASP A 246 17.64 -3.51 -6.61
N LEU A 247 16.80 -2.82 -7.37
CA LEU A 247 15.42 -3.22 -7.59
C LEU A 247 15.37 -4.31 -8.67
N LEU A 248 14.71 -5.41 -8.33
CA LEU A 248 14.57 -6.59 -9.17
C LEU A 248 13.12 -6.75 -9.62
N LEU A 249 12.91 -6.88 -10.93
CA LEU A 249 11.64 -7.35 -11.49
C LEU A 249 11.60 -8.87 -11.44
N ALA A 250 10.45 -9.45 -11.78
CA ALA A 250 10.25 -10.90 -11.77
C ALA A 250 11.27 -11.69 -12.61
N LYS A 251 11.90 -11.08 -13.62
CA LYS A 251 12.90 -11.77 -14.43
C LYS A 251 13.99 -10.82 -14.91
N ASN A 252 15.20 -11.37 -15.02
CA ASN A 252 16.31 -10.75 -15.74
C ASN A 252 15.92 -10.36 -17.17
N GLY A 253 16.48 -9.27 -17.66
CA GLY A 253 16.21 -8.71 -18.98
C GLY A 253 14.92 -7.90 -19.07
N LEU A 254 14.12 -7.78 -18.01
CA LEU A 254 12.90 -6.96 -18.02
C LEU A 254 13.17 -5.48 -17.78
N ALA A 255 14.21 -5.12 -17.01
CA ALA A 255 14.45 -3.73 -16.63
C ALA A 255 14.75 -2.83 -17.83
N GLN A 256 15.43 -3.35 -18.85
CA GLN A 256 15.68 -2.65 -20.13
C GLN A 256 14.41 -2.28 -20.90
N ASN A 257 13.26 -2.89 -20.62
CA ASN A 257 12.00 -2.58 -21.31
C ASN A 257 11.33 -1.30 -20.80
N TYR A 258 11.91 -0.67 -19.79
CA TYR A 258 11.37 0.50 -19.12
C TYR A 258 12.28 1.72 -19.28
N ILE A 259 11.66 2.91 -19.23
CA ILE A 259 12.33 4.19 -19.03
C ILE A 259 12.19 4.54 -17.55
N TRP A 260 13.30 4.60 -16.85
CA TRP A 260 13.35 4.80 -15.40
C TRP A 260 13.55 6.27 -15.03
N LYS A 261 12.82 6.74 -14.02
CA LYS A 261 12.99 8.08 -13.46
C LYS A 261 12.63 8.10 -11.97
N ILE A 262 13.23 9.05 -11.26
CA ILE A 262 12.82 9.42 -9.91
C ILE A 262 11.70 10.46 -10.06
N ILE A 263 10.52 10.16 -9.51
CA ILE A 263 9.37 11.08 -9.49
C ILE A 263 9.43 11.99 -8.27
N LYS A 264 9.96 11.47 -7.17
CA LYS A 264 10.10 12.16 -5.89
C LYS A 264 11.33 11.64 -5.18
N GLY A 265 12.07 12.53 -4.52
CA GLY A 265 13.17 12.15 -3.64
C GLY A 265 14.58 12.25 -4.26
N ASP A 266 14.71 12.89 -5.43
CA ASP A 266 15.96 13.04 -6.20
C ASP A 266 17.05 13.87 -5.52
N ARG A 267 16.70 14.67 -4.50
CA ARG A 267 17.71 15.42 -3.72
C ARG A 267 18.71 14.52 -3.01
N LEU A 268 18.29 13.35 -2.52
CA LEU A 268 19.16 12.41 -1.79
C LEU A 268 19.56 11.18 -2.62
N VAL A 269 18.85 10.90 -3.71
CA VAL A 269 18.92 9.62 -4.41
C VAL A 269 19.21 9.83 -5.89
N THR A 270 20.08 8.99 -6.44
CA THR A 270 20.20 8.78 -7.88
C THR A 270 19.84 7.35 -8.26
N ILE A 271 19.54 7.13 -9.53
CA ILE A 271 19.31 5.80 -10.08
C ILE A 271 20.22 5.52 -11.28
N SER A 272 20.60 4.27 -11.46
CA SER A 272 21.16 3.75 -12.69
C SER A 272 20.46 2.42 -13.02
N SER A 273 20.47 2.00 -14.28
CA SER A 273 19.79 0.77 -14.69
C SER A 273 20.57 0.03 -15.75
N ASN A 274 20.48 -1.30 -15.73
CA ASN A 274 20.99 -2.17 -16.78
C ASN A 274 19.85 -3.07 -17.32
N ALA A 275 20.18 -4.16 -18.00
CA ALA A 275 19.18 -5.07 -18.56
C ALA A 275 18.31 -5.74 -17.49
N ASP A 276 18.86 -5.96 -16.29
CA ASP A 276 18.29 -6.83 -15.27
C ASP A 276 17.77 -6.07 -14.04
N THR A 277 18.39 -4.93 -13.73
CA THR A 277 18.23 -4.26 -12.43
C THR A 277 18.15 -2.75 -12.55
N VAL A 278 17.55 -2.12 -11.54
CA VAL A 278 17.59 -0.67 -11.32
C VAL A 278 18.29 -0.42 -9.99
N ALA A 279 19.52 0.07 -10.03
CA ALA A 279 20.29 0.42 -8.85
C ALA A 279 19.86 1.79 -8.32
N VAL A 280 19.56 1.85 -7.03
CA VAL A 280 19.17 3.05 -6.28
C VAL A 280 20.31 3.39 -5.33
N MET A 281 20.78 4.64 -5.35
CA MET A 281 21.99 5.05 -4.62
C MET A 281 21.78 6.36 -3.86
N PHE A 282 22.14 6.39 -2.58
CA PHE A 282 22.17 7.59 -1.75
C PHE A 282 23.51 8.31 -1.85
N ASN A 283 23.79 8.93 -3.00
CA ASN A 283 25.13 9.39 -3.36
C ASN A 283 25.20 10.84 -3.85
N THR A 284 24.14 11.62 -3.69
CA THR A 284 24.13 13.04 -4.08
C THR A 284 24.98 13.90 -3.12
N GLU A 285 25.30 15.13 -3.53
CA GLU A 285 25.97 16.10 -2.65
C GLU A 285 25.13 16.45 -1.42
N GLU A 286 23.80 16.50 -1.55
CA GLU A 286 22.90 16.73 -0.40
C GLU A 286 22.84 15.52 0.53
N ALA A 287 22.94 14.29 0.01
CA ALA A 287 23.06 13.09 0.84
C ALA A 287 24.39 13.03 1.59
N LYS A 288 25.48 13.50 0.98
CA LYS A 288 26.80 13.59 1.62
C LYS A 288 26.83 14.63 2.74
N ASN A 289 26.13 15.74 2.56
CA ASN A 289 26.07 16.83 3.53
C ASN A 289 25.13 16.48 4.69
N THR A 290 25.70 16.27 5.88
CA THR A 290 24.92 15.85 7.06
C THR A 290 23.80 16.82 7.42
N LYS A 291 24.01 18.13 7.25
CA LYS A 291 22.99 19.13 7.56
C LYS A 291 21.80 19.03 6.61
N MET A 292 22.07 18.89 5.30
CA MET A 292 21.03 18.80 4.29
C MET A 292 20.27 17.48 4.39
N ALA A 293 20.97 16.36 4.57
CA ALA A 293 20.33 15.07 4.83
C ALA A 293 19.44 15.10 6.08
N TRP A 294 19.93 15.71 7.18
CA TRP A 294 19.14 15.91 8.39
C TRP A 294 17.90 16.79 8.12
N ASP A 295 18.05 17.90 7.39
CA ASP A 295 16.92 18.79 7.07
C ASP A 295 15.83 18.08 6.27
N HIS A 296 16.20 17.23 5.31
CA HIS A 296 15.24 16.49 4.48
C HIS A 296 14.45 15.45 5.24
N ILE A 297 15.11 14.76 6.17
CA ILE A 297 14.54 13.57 6.82
C ILE A 297 13.92 13.94 8.17
N MET A 298 14.63 14.68 9.02
CA MET A 298 14.24 14.94 10.40
C MET A 298 13.26 16.11 10.54
N LYS A 299 13.27 17.10 9.64
CA LYS A 299 12.23 18.17 9.65
C LYS A 299 10.92 17.73 9.04
N SER A 300 10.86 16.59 8.36
CA SER A 300 9.62 16.03 7.84
C SER A 300 8.88 15.28 8.96
N ASP A 301 7.58 15.52 9.09
CA ASP A 301 6.74 14.78 10.05
C ASP A 301 6.61 13.30 9.67
N ASN A 302 6.59 13.00 8.37
CA ASN A 302 6.35 11.67 7.82
C ASN A 302 7.61 11.02 7.21
N GLY A 303 8.80 11.59 7.42
CA GLY A 303 10.04 11.14 6.79
C GLY A 303 10.20 11.58 5.33
N TYR A 304 11.19 11.03 4.64
CA TYR A 304 11.57 11.38 3.28
C TYR A 304 11.15 10.28 2.28
N THR A 305 10.05 10.50 1.57
CA THR A 305 9.53 9.56 0.57
C THR A 305 10.26 9.67 -0.76
N VAL A 306 10.66 8.53 -1.30
CA VAL A 306 11.22 8.36 -2.65
C VAL A 306 10.25 7.55 -3.50
N ILE A 307 10.07 7.96 -4.76
CA ILE A 307 9.23 7.25 -5.73
C ILE A 307 10.02 7.07 -7.02
N ILE A 308 10.26 5.82 -7.40
CA ILE A 308 10.92 5.42 -8.64
C ILE A 308 9.86 4.84 -9.57
N GLN A 309 9.79 5.37 -10.80
CA GLN A 309 8.82 4.96 -11.80
C GLN A 309 9.52 4.39 -13.02
N GLY A 310 9.05 3.23 -13.48
CA GLY A 310 9.37 2.66 -14.79
C GLY A 310 8.21 2.82 -15.74
N LYS A 311 8.41 3.47 -16.89
CA LYS A 311 7.43 3.51 -17.98
C LYS A 311 7.82 2.51 -19.07
N ASN A 312 6.97 1.52 -19.33
CA ASN A 312 7.21 0.51 -20.35
C ASN A 312 7.31 1.18 -21.74
N LYS A 313 8.38 0.88 -22.47
CA LYS A 313 8.69 1.50 -23.77
C LYS A 313 7.67 1.20 -24.86
N ILE A 314 6.98 0.06 -24.77
CA ILE A 314 6.03 -0.41 -25.79
C ILE A 314 4.60 -0.04 -25.39
N THR A 315 4.18 -0.41 -24.18
CA THR A 315 2.78 -0.26 -23.75
C THR A 315 2.48 1.09 -23.13
N GLY A 316 3.50 1.86 -22.75
CA GLY A 316 3.35 3.13 -22.05
C GLY A 316 2.85 3.01 -20.61
N LYS A 317 2.56 1.80 -20.12
CA LYS A 317 2.13 1.54 -18.74
C LYS A 317 3.27 1.77 -17.76
N THR A 318 2.94 2.16 -16.54
CA THR A 318 3.90 2.47 -15.49
C THR A 318 3.85 1.46 -14.35
N ILE A 319 5.03 1.21 -13.77
CA ILE A 319 5.20 0.53 -12.49
C ILE A 319 5.99 1.43 -11.55
N GLU A 320 5.73 1.33 -10.26
CA GLU A 320 6.36 2.19 -9.25
C GLU A 320 6.93 1.36 -8.10
N TYR A 321 8.06 1.80 -7.57
CA TYR A 321 8.56 1.41 -6.27
C TYR A 321 8.67 2.66 -5.40
N SER A 322 8.02 2.63 -4.25
CA SER A 322 8.02 3.75 -3.31
C SER A 322 8.45 3.28 -1.94
N PHE A 323 9.29 4.08 -1.27
CA PHE A 323 9.75 3.82 0.09
C PHE A 323 9.91 5.14 0.85
N THR A 324 9.94 5.09 2.19
CA THR A 324 10.06 6.29 3.03
C THR A 324 11.15 6.14 4.07
N ILE A 325 12.16 7.00 3.99
CA ILE A 325 13.25 7.06 4.97
C ILE A 325 12.77 7.81 6.21
N THR A 326 12.81 7.16 7.35
CA THR A 326 12.46 7.75 8.65
C THR A 326 13.67 7.89 9.57
N LYS A 327 14.77 7.16 9.28
CA LYS A 327 16.03 7.25 10.03
C LYS A 327 17.21 7.46 9.10
N TRP A 328 18.11 8.36 9.48
CA TRP A 328 19.34 8.63 8.74
C TRP A 328 20.56 8.40 9.61
N PHE A 329 21.56 7.73 9.03
CA PHE A 329 22.83 7.42 9.68
C PHE A 329 23.99 8.10 8.96
N SER A 330 25.02 8.46 9.73
CA SER A 330 26.25 9.06 9.22
C SER A 330 27.47 8.44 9.89
N GLY A 331 28.61 8.51 9.20
CA GLY A 331 29.90 8.27 9.84
C GLY A 331 30.19 9.37 10.88
N TRP A 332 30.83 8.98 11.98
CA TRP A 332 31.12 9.86 13.11
C TRP A 332 32.29 10.82 12.88
N ASP A 333 33.22 10.46 11.99
CA ASP A 333 34.33 11.33 11.61
C ASP A 333 33.94 12.20 10.41
N LYS A 334 33.65 13.48 10.68
CA LYS A 334 33.29 14.50 9.69
C LYS A 334 34.28 14.60 8.53
N ASN A 335 35.57 14.35 8.78
CA ASN A 335 36.61 14.47 7.76
C ASN A 335 36.65 13.28 6.80
N LEU A 336 36.00 12.17 7.16
CA LEU A 336 35.96 10.96 6.33
C LEU A 336 34.61 10.74 5.65
N ILE A 337 33.62 11.60 5.87
CA ILE A 337 32.32 11.48 5.20
C ILE A 337 32.52 11.54 3.67
N GLY A 338 32.09 10.48 3.01
CA GLY A 338 32.26 10.30 1.57
C GLY A 338 33.64 9.84 1.12
N GLN A 339 34.48 9.36 2.04
CA GLN A 339 35.71 8.64 1.70
C GLN A 339 35.48 7.13 1.82
N PRO A 340 36.15 6.30 1.00
CA PRO A 340 35.94 4.87 0.99
C PRO A 340 36.71 4.15 2.11
N ARG A 341 36.54 4.59 3.37
CA ARG A 341 37.20 4.01 4.55
C ARG A 341 36.47 4.39 5.84
N ALA A 342 36.59 3.52 6.85
CA ALA A 342 36.12 3.76 8.21
C ALA A 342 37.19 4.43 9.09
N ASN A 343 36.76 5.07 10.18
CA ASN A 343 37.63 5.43 11.30
C ASN A 343 37.36 4.55 12.54
N ARG A 344 38.23 4.61 13.55
CA ARG A 344 38.02 3.98 14.85
C ARG A 344 38.41 4.91 16.00
N GLY A 345 37.71 4.81 17.12
CA GLY A 345 37.92 5.62 18.30
C GLY A 345 37.36 4.96 19.56
N SER A 346 37.52 5.63 20.70
CA SER A 346 36.77 5.32 21.92
C SER A 346 35.28 5.67 21.75
N ALA A 347 34.44 5.21 22.67
CA ALA A 347 33.02 5.60 22.66
C ALA A 347 32.87 7.12 22.83
N GLU A 348 33.72 7.74 23.66
CA GLU A 348 33.74 9.18 23.90
C GLU A 348 34.14 9.99 22.65
N ASP A 349 35.10 9.50 21.87
CA ASP A 349 35.49 10.10 20.59
C ASP A 349 34.31 10.08 19.61
N ILE A 350 33.59 8.96 19.54
CA ILE A 350 32.44 8.79 18.65
C ILE A 350 31.29 9.69 19.08
N VAL A 351 30.98 9.75 20.38
CA VAL A 351 29.96 10.67 20.93
C VAL A 351 30.28 12.11 20.56
N SER A 352 31.54 12.51 20.72
CA SER A 352 32.01 13.86 20.39
C SER A 352 31.95 14.10 18.89
N GLY A 353 32.38 13.14 18.08
CA GLY A 353 32.30 13.19 16.61
C GLY A 353 30.88 13.37 16.11
N CYS A 354 29.93 12.59 16.62
CA CYS A 354 28.52 12.71 16.27
C CYS A 354 27.95 14.09 16.62
N LYS A 355 28.25 14.63 17.81
CA LYS A 355 27.80 15.97 18.20
C LYS A 355 28.40 17.10 17.35
N ASN A 356 29.54 16.86 16.71
CA ASN A 356 30.23 17.82 15.84
C ASN A 356 29.76 17.77 14.38
N LEU A 357 28.90 16.82 14.01
CA LEU A 357 28.29 16.80 12.68
C LEU A 357 27.31 17.97 12.54
N ASP A 358 27.22 18.53 11.33
CA ASP A 358 26.24 19.58 11.06
C ASP A 358 24.84 18.94 11.03
N GLY A 359 23.90 19.47 11.82
CA GLY A 359 22.60 18.86 12.10
C GLY A 359 22.46 18.49 13.58
N ASN A 360 21.49 17.66 13.93
CA ASN A 360 21.36 17.12 15.29
C ASN A 360 21.60 15.61 15.26
N TYR A 361 22.74 15.19 15.81
CA TYR A 361 23.23 13.82 15.75
C TYR A 361 23.74 13.36 17.12
N ARG A 362 23.58 12.07 17.38
CA ARG A 362 24.19 11.39 18.52
C ARG A 362 24.75 10.04 18.09
N ILE A 363 25.54 9.41 18.95
CA ILE A 363 25.90 8.00 18.77
C ILE A 363 24.62 7.16 18.63
N SER A 364 24.64 6.19 17.73
CA SER A 364 23.47 5.34 17.50
C SER A 364 23.15 4.46 18.69
N HIS A 365 21.86 4.26 18.93
CA HIS A 365 21.39 3.31 19.94
C HIS A 365 21.31 1.91 19.35
N ALA A 366 21.46 0.89 20.20
CA ALA A 366 21.49 -0.52 19.77
C ALA A 366 20.23 -0.92 18.98
N ASN A 367 19.05 -0.57 19.48
CA ASN A 367 17.74 -0.87 18.88
C ASN A 367 17.46 -0.13 17.55
N GLU A 368 18.24 0.89 17.18
CA GLU A 368 18.13 1.59 15.90
C GLU A 368 18.94 0.88 14.82
N VAL A 369 19.98 0.18 15.23
CA VAL A 369 21.00 -0.39 14.35
C VAL A 369 20.79 -1.90 14.18
N SER A 370 20.29 -2.57 15.20
CA SER A 370 20.17 -4.03 15.26
C SER A 370 18.88 -4.43 15.96
N ASN A 371 18.24 -5.50 15.48
CA ASN A 371 17.15 -6.20 16.15
C ASN A 371 17.63 -7.47 16.88
N ALA A 372 18.95 -7.67 17.01
CA ALA A 372 19.50 -8.78 17.76
C ALA A 372 19.05 -8.69 19.23
N PRO A 373 18.55 -9.78 19.84
CA PRO A 373 18.29 -9.77 21.28
C PRO A 373 19.60 -9.63 22.06
N LYS A 374 19.52 -9.37 23.36
CA LYS A 374 20.73 -9.45 24.21
C LYS A 374 21.16 -10.91 24.35
N GLY A 375 22.45 -11.19 24.17
CA GLY A 375 22.99 -12.51 24.46
C GLY A 375 24.39 -12.75 23.92
N LYS A 376 25.08 -13.73 24.50
CA LYS A 376 26.38 -14.19 23.98
C LYS A 376 26.13 -14.87 22.63
N ASN A 377 26.49 -14.21 21.53
CA ASN A 377 26.23 -14.63 20.15
C ASN A 377 24.80 -14.37 19.65
N ALA A 378 24.09 -13.40 20.22
CA ALA A 378 22.82 -12.99 19.65
C ALA A 378 23.05 -12.35 18.28
N LYS A 379 22.23 -12.77 17.30
CA LYS A 379 22.36 -12.35 15.91
C LYS A 379 21.19 -11.48 15.52
N PHE A 380 21.45 -10.43 14.73
CA PHE A 380 20.38 -9.70 14.08
C PHE A 380 19.78 -10.54 12.94
N THR A 381 18.56 -10.19 12.56
CA THR A 381 17.83 -10.80 11.45
C THR A 381 17.54 -9.76 10.37
N ARG A 382 17.20 -10.24 9.18
CA ARG A 382 16.80 -9.42 8.03
C ARG A 382 15.36 -8.96 8.21
N GLU A 383 15.21 -7.73 8.68
CA GLU A 383 13.93 -7.09 8.94
C GLU A 383 14.00 -5.60 8.64
N ILE A 384 12.91 -5.05 8.11
CA ILE A 384 12.75 -3.62 7.84
C ILE A 384 12.62 -2.87 9.17
N GLY A 385 13.35 -1.76 9.34
CA GLY A 385 13.25 -0.88 10.52
C GLY A 385 14.53 -0.67 11.32
N THR A 386 15.58 -1.47 11.09
CA THR A 386 16.90 -1.29 11.72
C THR A 386 18.01 -1.23 10.67
N LEU A 387 19.09 -0.50 10.96
CA LEU A 387 20.16 -0.25 9.98
C LEU A 387 20.76 -1.55 9.42
N LEU A 388 21.23 -2.47 10.27
CA LEU A 388 21.86 -3.70 9.78
C LEU A 388 20.86 -4.78 9.40
N GLY A 389 19.64 -4.74 9.93
CA GLY A 389 18.55 -5.58 9.44
C GLY A 389 18.27 -5.30 7.96
N GLU A 390 18.23 -4.00 7.61
CA GLU A 390 18.01 -3.52 6.25
C GLU A 390 19.24 -3.63 5.35
N TRP A 391 20.43 -3.28 5.83
CA TRP A 391 21.61 -3.11 4.97
C TRP A 391 22.70 -4.17 5.14
N GLY A 392 22.55 -5.15 6.03
CA GLY A 392 23.54 -6.24 6.15
C GLY A 392 24.89 -5.80 6.69
N ASP A 393 25.99 -6.40 6.21
CA ASP A 393 27.39 -6.08 6.53
C ASP A 393 27.87 -4.91 5.65
N PRO A 394 27.91 -3.67 6.17
CA PRO A 394 28.27 -2.54 5.34
C PRO A 394 29.74 -2.63 4.99
N ASN A 395 30.03 -2.52 3.70
CA ASN A 395 31.39 -2.61 3.16
C ASN A 395 31.51 -1.73 1.91
N GLN A 396 32.74 -1.37 1.53
CA GLN A 396 32.97 -0.46 0.40
C GLN A 396 32.62 -1.04 -0.98
N ASN A 397 32.49 -2.36 -1.13
CA ASN A 397 32.06 -2.97 -2.38
C ASN A 397 30.53 -2.84 -2.56
N ALA A 398 29.77 -3.09 -1.48
CA ALA A 398 28.32 -2.93 -1.46
C ALA A 398 27.90 -1.45 -1.44
N TYR A 399 28.58 -0.66 -0.60
CA TYR A 399 28.24 0.73 -0.28
C TYR A 399 29.46 1.65 -0.44
N PRO A 400 29.83 1.99 -1.69
CA PRO A 400 30.98 2.84 -1.95
C PRO A 400 30.86 4.21 -1.28
N ASN A 401 31.98 4.70 -0.73
CA ASN A 401 32.10 5.99 -0.06
C ASN A 401 31.27 6.13 1.23
N SER A 402 30.69 5.02 1.73
CA SER A 402 30.00 5.01 3.02
C SER A 402 31.00 5.02 4.19
N TRP A 403 30.47 5.09 5.41
CA TRP A 403 31.22 5.00 6.66
C TRP A 403 31.84 3.61 6.93
N ALA A 404 31.55 2.63 6.07
CA ALA A 404 31.96 1.24 6.21
C ALA A 404 33.47 1.01 6.07
N ALA A 405 33.96 -0.10 6.61
CA ALA A 405 35.36 -0.47 6.49
C ALA A 405 35.74 -0.82 5.04
N ALA A 406 36.92 -0.37 4.61
CA ALA A 406 37.54 -0.78 3.36
C ALA A 406 38.07 -2.23 3.46
N PRO A 407 38.23 -2.96 2.34
CA PRO A 407 38.67 -4.36 2.36
C PRO A 407 40.04 -4.60 3.01
N ASN A 408 40.91 -3.59 3.03
CA ASN A 408 42.24 -3.64 3.65
C ASN A 408 42.24 -3.24 5.14
N GLN A 409 41.10 -2.84 5.71
CA GLN A 409 40.97 -2.52 7.13
C GLN A 409 40.62 -3.77 7.94
N SER A 410 41.20 -3.90 9.13
CA SER A 410 40.98 -5.06 10.00
C SER A 410 39.53 -5.12 10.54
N ASN A 411 39.12 -6.28 11.07
CA ASN A 411 37.77 -6.47 11.62
C ASN A 411 37.39 -5.49 12.73
N SER A 412 38.34 -4.85 13.41
CA SER A 412 38.05 -3.79 14.38
C SER A 412 37.31 -2.58 13.78
N TYR A 413 37.48 -2.31 12.47
CA TYR A 413 36.74 -1.28 11.75
C TYR A 413 35.33 -1.70 11.33
N LYS A 414 35.05 -3.02 11.39
CA LYS A 414 33.73 -3.65 11.17
C LYS A 414 33.00 -3.94 12.49
N ARG A 415 33.48 -3.35 13.59
CA ARG A 415 32.86 -3.39 14.91
C ARG A 415 32.37 -2.00 15.25
N LEU A 416 31.16 -1.90 15.78
CA LEU A 416 30.50 -0.63 16.08
C LEU A 416 30.29 -0.48 17.57
N TRP A 417 30.69 0.66 18.11
CA TRP A 417 30.21 1.14 19.41
C TRP A 417 28.77 1.65 19.26
N LEU A 418 27.87 1.11 20.08
CA LEU A 418 26.48 1.51 20.18
C LEU A 418 26.12 1.75 21.64
N TYR A 419 25.22 2.69 21.90
CA TYR A 419 24.69 2.88 23.25
C TYR A 419 23.44 2.02 23.45
N ASP A 420 23.43 1.18 24.49
CA ASP A 420 22.25 0.41 24.88
C ASP A 420 21.50 1.19 25.96
N GLU A 421 20.25 1.59 25.66
CA GLU A 421 19.45 2.41 26.56
C GLU A 421 18.93 1.65 27.78
N ASP A 422 18.72 0.33 27.64
CA ASP A 422 18.20 -0.52 28.70
C ASP A 422 19.31 -0.81 29.73
N GLU A 423 20.52 -1.09 29.23
CA GLU A 423 21.69 -1.39 30.06
C GLU A 423 22.44 -0.14 30.52
N LYS A 424 22.26 0.98 29.83
CA LYS A 424 22.96 2.26 30.07
C LYS A 424 24.47 2.13 29.93
N GLU A 425 24.92 1.33 28.97
CA GLU A 425 26.34 1.12 28.67
C GLU A 425 26.60 1.09 27.16
N TYR A 426 27.89 1.15 26.77
CA TYR A 426 28.30 0.98 25.38
C TYR A 426 28.51 -0.49 25.04
N CYS A 427 27.83 -0.96 24.00
CA CYS A 427 27.86 -2.32 23.52
C CYS A 427 28.51 -2.41 22.13
N ASP A 428 28.86 -3.63 21.74
CA ASP A 428 29.64 -3.94 20.56
C ASP A 428 28.82 -4.77 19.57
N LEU A 429 28.77 -4.28 18.33
CA LEU A 429 28.10 -4.95 17.22
C LEU A 429 29.11 -5.32 16.13
N HIS A 430 29.16 -6.60 15.80
CA HIS A 430 30.01 -7.17 14.75
C HIS A 430 29.18 -7.27 13.46
N THR A 431 29.49 -6.45 12.46
CA THR A 431 28.68 -6.40 11.22
C THR A 431 28.85 -7.65 10.36
N TYR A 432 30.04 -8.27 10.39
CA TYR A 432 30.45 -9.37 9.50
C TYR A 432 29.94 -10.77 9.91
N ASN A 433 29.41 -10.95 11.12
CA ASN A 433 28.84 -12.23 11.59
C ASN A 433 27.52 -12.03 12.38
N ALA A 434 26.95 -10.83 12.25
CA ALA A 434 25.71 -10.38 12.87
C ALA A 434 25.67 -10.34 14.40
N VAL A 435 26.79 -10.50 15.11
CA VAL A 435 26.78 -10.67 16.57
C VAL A 435 26.68 -9.34 17.32
N TYR A 436 25.70 -9.24 18.21
CA TYR A 436 25.54 -8.15 19.19
C TYR A 436 25.85 -8.64 20.61
N HIS A 437 26.63 -7.88 21.38
CA HIS A 437 26.89 -8.15 22.79
C HIS A 437 27.42 -6.92 23.54
N CYS A 438 27.15 -6.86 24.85
CA CYS A 438 27.72 -5.85 25.75
C CYS A 438 28.87 -6.49 26.55
N ARG A 439 30.07 -5.92 26.42
CA ARG A 439 31.26 -6.31 27.19
C ARG A 439 32.04 -5.07 27.57
N GLY A 440 32.60 -5.07 28.78
CA GLY A 440 33.62 -4.11 29.17
C GLY A 440 34.88 -4.32 28.32
N GLU A 441 35.10 -3.46 27.33
CA GLU A 441 36.25 -3.53 26.42
C GLU A 441 36.85 -2.14 26.18
N GLY A 442 38.17 -2.01 26.28
CA GLY A 442 38.90 -0.76 26.02
C GLY A 442 39.38 -0.59 24.57
N GLU A 443 38.90 -1.41 23.64
CA GLU A 443 39.36 -1.39 22.24
C GLU A 443 38.74 -0.23 21.44
N SER A 444 39.54 0.42 20.60
CA SER A 444 39.02 1.38 19.62
C SER A 444 38.27 0.66 18.50
N LYS A 445 37.02 1.06 18.27
CA LYS A 445 36.13 0.49 17.25
C LYS A 445 35.56 1.61 16.38
N ASN A 446 34.90 1.27 15.28
CA ASN A 446 34.17 2.25 14.50
C ASN A 446 32.89 2.68 15.25
N GLY A 447 32.22 3.70 14.73
CA GLY A 447 30.98 4.22 15.26
C GLY A 447 30.07 4.68 14.13
N ILE A 448 28.81 4.90 14.48
CA ILE A 448 27.82 5.51 13.59
C ILE A 448 26.97 6.47 14.39
N CYS A 449 26.50 7.50 13.71
CA CYS A 449 25.67 8.53 14.29
C CYS A 449 24.26 8.43 13.75
N THR A 450 23.27 8.49 14.64
CA THR A 450 21.86 8.62 14.27
C THR A 450 21.48 10.11 14.24
N ALA A 451 20.84 10.54 13.15
CA ALA A 451 20.15 11.82 13.07
C ALA A 451 18.91 11.80 13.97
N ILE A 452 18.73 12.83 14.78
CA ILE A 452 17.61 12.95 15.74
C ILE A 452 16.89 14.29 15.55
N LYS A 453 15.58 14.33 15.82
CA LYS A 453 14.77 15.56 15.69
C LYS A 453 15.16 16.63 16.70
#